data_AF-A0A3G9JPG7-F1
#
_entry.id   AF-A0A3G9JPG7-F1
#
_cell.length_a   1.000
_cell.length_b   1.000
_cell.length_c   1.000
_cell.angle_alpha   90.00
_cell.angle_beta   90.00
_cell.angle_gamma   90.00
#
_symmetry.space_group_name_H-M   'P 1'
#
loop_
_entity.id
_entity.type
_entity.pdbx_description
1 polymer ?
#
loop_
_entity_poly.entity_id
_entity_poly.type
_entity_poly.pdbx_seq_one_letter_code
_entity_poly.pdbx_strand_id
1 'polypeptide(L)'
;MIRGNYNIVETVALKFKGNPPIAVCSGFLLEFDLSGKPASSITKTDEIAQLLMLNVIPEKEQMIVLFSWLKEHEETYKKFREELLSLSAGQQLQLLNNIIPTYCENVVFSPNFIDTWDKSKIEEYERKFHSTLRNPFPPEKRNLLAKSFANLFEDMEKDS
;
A
#
# COMPACT_ATOMS: atom_id res chain seq x y z
N MET A 1 -19.30 0.73 15.12
CA MET A 1 -20.19 0.21 14.05
C MET A 1 -20.58 1.38 13.16
N ILE A 2 -20.23 1.35 11.86
CA ILE A 2 -20.58 2.41 10.91
C ILE A 2 -22.10 2.38 10.73
N ARG A 3 -22.81 3.39 11.25
CA ARG A 3 -24.29 3.46 11.22
C ARG A 3 -24.79 3.93 9.85
N GLY A 4 -24.37 3.27 8.76
CA GLY A 4 -24.74 3.63 7.38
C GLY A 4 -24.27 5.01 6.90
N ASN A 5 -23.53 5.76 7.73
CA ASN A 5 -22.93 7.03 7.35
C ASN A 5 -21.52 6.79 6.81
N TYR A 6 -21.40 6.66 5.49
CA TYR A 6 -20.12 6.49 4.81
C TYR A 6 -19.36 7.81 4.61
N ASN A 7 -19.99 8.96 4.86
CA ASN A 7 -19.34 10.27 4.75
C ASN A 7 -18.26 10.51 5.82
N ILE A 8 -18.07 9.59 6.75
CA ILE A 8 -17.01 9.63 7.76
C ILE A 8 -15.68 9.07 7.24
N VAL A 9 -15.68 8.43 6.08
CA VAL A 9 -14.48 7.87 5.44
C VAL A 9 -14.00 8.84 4.37
N GLU A 10 -12.70 9.10 4.36
CA GLU A 10 -12.00 9.74 3.26
C GLU A 10 -11.32 8.67 2.41
N THR A 11 -11.33 8.83 1.09
CA THR A 11 -10.76 7.85 0.17
C THR A 11 -10.06 8.53 -0.99
N VAL A 12 -8.80 8.15 -1.21
CA VAL A 12 -8.06 8.46 -2.44
C VAL A 12 -8.12 7.25 -3.35
N ALA A 13 -8.64 7.44 -4.57
CA ALA A 13 -8.69 6.41 -5.60
C ALA A 13 -7.63 6.68 -6.68
N LEU A 14 -6.82 5.67 -6.97
CA LEU A 14 -5.91 5.64 -8.12
C LEU A 14 -6.42 4.59 -9.11
N LYS A 15 -6.27 4.89 -10.41
CA LYS A 15 -6.68 3.99 -11.50
C LYS A 15 -5.51 3.76 -12.45
N PHE A 16 -5.35 2.51 -12.86
CA PHE A 16 -4.32 2.07 -13.79
C PHE A 16 -4.95 1.13 -14.83
N LYS A 17 -4.54 1.24 -16.09
CA LYS A 17 -4.87 0.29 -17.15
C LYS A 17 -4.01 -0.96 -17.03
N GLY A 18 -4.60 -2.09 -17.39
CA GLY A 18 -3.94 -3.39 -17.42
C GLY A 18 -4.66 -4.42 -16.57
N ASN A 19 -4.11 -5.64 -16.52
CA ASN A 19 -4.71 -6.74 -15.80
C ASN A 19 -3.86 -7.04 -14.55
N PRO A 20 -4.15 -6.41 -13.41
CA PRO A 20 -3.36 -6.61 -12.21
C PRO A 20 -3.47 -8.06 -11.73
N PRO A 21 -2.34 -8.75 -11.46
CA PRO A 21 -2.35 -10.13 -11.02
C PRO A 21 -2.62 -10.28 -9.52
N ILE A 22 -3.10 -9.23 -8.85
CA ILE A 22 -3.09 -9.12 -7.39
C ILE A 22 -4.36 -8.44 -6.87
N ALA A 23 -4.85 -8.93 -5.74
CA ALA A 23 -5.88 -8.28 -4.94
C ALA A 23 -5.40 -8.12 -3.50
N VAL A 24 -5.73 -6.99 -2.88
CA VAL A 24 -5.31 -6.65 -1.52
C VAL A 24 -6.48 -6.08 -0.74
N CYS A 25 -6.63 -6.48 0.52
CA CYS A 25 -7.50 -5.82 1.49
C CYS A 25 -6.78 -5.81 2.85
N SER A 26 -6.15 -4.69 3.18
CA SER A 26 -5.34 -4.56 4.40
C SER A 26 -5.60 -3.24 5.13
N GLY A 27 -5.44 -3.25 6.44
CA GLY A 27 -5.42 -2.07 7.29
C GLY A 27 -4.10 -2.04 8.07
N PHE A 28 -3.38 -0.92 8.02
CA PHE A 28 -2.07 -0.79 8.68
C PHE A 28 -1.84 0.62 9.21
N LEU A 29 -0.87 0.76 10.11
CA LEU A 29 -0.36 2.05 10.55
C LEU A 29 0.80 2.44 9.64
N LEU A 30 0.75 3.63 9.07
CA LEU A 30 1.87 4.17 8.31
C LEU A 30 2.86 4.81 9.28
N GLU A 31 4.05 4.23 9.46
CA GLU A 31 4.98 4.70 10.47
C GLU A 31 5.85 5.89 10.03
N PHE A 32 6.05 6.02 8.74
CA PHE A 32 6.83 7.09 8.14
C PHE A 32 6.05 7.66 6.95
N ASP A 33 6.13 8.97 6.78
CA ASP A 33 5.66 9.61 5.55
C ASP A 33 6.52 9.21 4.35
N LEU A 34 6.13 9.61 3.13
CA LEU A 34 6.87 9.21 1.93
C LEU A 34 8.25 9.88 1.83
N SER A 35 8.54 10.86 2.68
CA SER A 35 9.86 11.47 2.87
C SER A 35 10.73 10.78 3.94
N GLY A 36 10.20 9.74 4.60
CA GLY A 36 10.90 8.94 5.62
C GLY A 36 10.92 9.55 7.02
N LYS A 37 10.13 10.61 7.26
CA LYS A 37 9.98 11.18 8.60
C LYS A 37 8.87 10.45 9.36
N PRO A 38 8.98 10.29 10.69
CA PRO A 38 7.93 9.64 11.47
C PRO A 38 6.57 10.29 11.23
N ALA A 39 5.55 9.47 10.95
CA ALA A 39 4.19 9.94 10.84
C ALA A 39 3.69 10.45 12.21
N SER A 40 2.84 11.47 12.20
CA SER A 40 2.29 12.10 13.40
C SER A 40 1.47 11.14 14.28
N SER A 41 0.97 10.04 13.72
CA SER A 41 0.17 9.04 14.44
C SER A 41 0.95 8.22 15.46
N ILE A 42 2.28 8.09 15.35
CA ILE A 42 3.08 7.28 16.29
C ILE A 42 3.60 8.09 17.47
N THR A 43 3.65 9.42 17.33
CA THR A 43 4.22 10.29 18.37
C THR A 43 3.26 10.54 19.52
N LYS A 44 2.02 10.05 19.43
CA LYS A 44 0.96 10.26 20.41
C LYS A 44 0.55 8.94 21.07
N THR A 45 1.10 8.68 22.24
CA THR A 45 0.99 7.41 22.97
C THR A 45 -0.40 7.08 23.52
N ASP A 46 -1.31 8.05 23.56
CA ASP A 46 -2.67 7.91 24.14
C ASP A 46 -3.80 7.96 23.11
N GLU A 47 -3.48 8.03 21.80
CA GLU A 47 -4.49 8.07 20.74
C GLU A 47 -4.80 6.67 20.18
N ILE A 48 -6.06 6.46 19.77
CA ILE A 48 -6.50 5.24 19.08
C ILE A 48 -5.67 5.08 17.79
N ALA A 49 -5.25 3.85 17.51
CA ALA A 49 -4.54 3.49 16.29
C ALA A 49 -5.27 3.98 15.04
N GLN A 50 -4.65 4.93 14.33
CA GLN A 50 -5.25 5.58 13.17
C GLN A 50 -4.93 4.77 11.91
N LEU A 51 -5.75 3.78 11.56
CA LEU A 51 -5.49 2.88 10.45
C LEU A 51 -5.64 3.55 9.07
N LEU A 52 -4.71 3.23 8.17
CA LEU A 52 -4.82 3.41 6.73
C LEU A 52 -5.27 2.09 6.10
N MET A 53 -6.37 2.13 5.38
CA MET A 53 -6.88 0.98 4.63
C MET A 53 -6.36 1.04 3.19
N LEU A 54 -5.78 -0.05 2.70
CA LEU A 54 -5.41 -0.25 1.30
C LEU A 54 -6.26 -1.37 0.71
N ASN A 55 -6.97 -1.04 -0.37
CA ASN A 55 -7.62 -2.03 -1.23
C ASN A 55 -7.04 -1.94 -2.64
N VAL A 56 -6.61 -3.07 -3.18
CA VAL A 56 -6.24 -3.20 -4.60
C VAL A 56 -7.28 -4.13 -5.22
N ILE A 57 -8.08 -3.58 -6.12
CA ILE A 57 -9.23 -4.24 -6.72
C ILE A 57 -8.91 -4.47 -8.20
N PRO A 58 -8.69 -5.73 -8.61
CA PRO A 58 -8.62 -6.08 -10.03
C PRO A 58 -10.02 -5.95 -10.65
N GLU A 59 -10.14 -5.17 -11.71
CA GLU A 59 -11.32 -5.10 -12.55
C GLU A 59 -10.88 -5.39 -14.00
N LYS A 60 -11.82 -5.79 -14.87
CA LYS A 60 -11.46 -6.15 -16.25
C LYS A 60 -10.71 -4.99 -16.92
N GLU A 61 -9.48 -5.23 -17.36
CA GLU A 61 -8.59 -4.26 -18.05
C GLU A 61 -8.20 -3.03 -17.22
N GLN A 62 -8.49 -3.00 -15.91
CA GLN A 62 -8.07 -1.92 -15.03
C GLN A 62 -7.79 -2.39 -13.59
N MET A 63 -7.03 -1.59 -12.86
CA MET A 63 -6.80 -1.73 -11.43
C MET A 63 -7.30 -0.49 -10.71
N ILE A 64 -8.14 -0.67 -9.71
CA ILE A 64 -8.56 0.39 -8.80
C ILE A 64 -7.82 0.20 -7.47
N VAL A 65 -7.10 1.22 -7.05
CA VAL A 65 -6.40 1.24 -5.76
C VAL A 65 -7.03 2.29 -4.87
N LEU A 66 -7.49 1.88 -3.68
CA LEU A 66 -8.16 2.74 -2.73
C LEU A 66 -7.32 2.83 -1.45
N PHE A 67 -6.89 4.04 -1.11
CA PHE A 67 -6.38 4.38 0.21
C PHE A 67 -7.48 5.07 0.99
N SER A 68 -7.86 4.55 2.15
CA SER A 68 -8.98 5.11 2.94
C SER A 68 -8.67 5.23 4.43
N TRP A 69 -9.20 6.25 5.07
CA TRP A 69 -9.10 6.49 6.52
C TRP A 69 -10.36 7.17 7.05
N LEU A 70 -10.53 7.23 8.37
CA LEU A 70 -11.61 8.01 8.98
C LEU A 70 -11.26 9.50 8.89
N LYS A 71 -12.22 10.36 8.54
CA LYS A 71 -12.00 11.82 8.42
C LYS A 71 -11.49 12.48 9.70
N GLU A 72 -11.78 11.91 10.86
CA GLU A 72 -11.21 12.38 12.12
C GLU A 72 -9.67 12.21 12.20
N HIS A 73 -9.09 11.34 11.36
CA HIS A 73 -7.66 11.12 11.20
C HIS A 73 -7.05 11.94 10.04
N GLU A 74 -7.77 12.92 9.48
CA GLU A 74 -7.28 13.72 8.34
C GLU A 74 -5.95 14.41 8.64
N GLU A 75 -5.75 14.92 9.85
CA GLU A 75 -4.49 15.58 10.24
C GLU A 75 -3.25 14.66 10.13
N THR A 76 -3.45 13.34 10.23
CA THR A 76 -2.39 12.35 10.05
C THR A 76 -2.16 12.04 8.58
N TYR A 77 -3.23 11.85 7.81
CA TYR A 77 -3.14 11.33 6.44
C TYR A 77 -3.16 12.40 5.35
N LYS A 78 -3.43 13.66 5.68
CA LYS A 78 -3.41 14.78 4.72
C LYS A 78 -2.07 14.88 4.00
N LYS A 79 -0.96 14.82 4.74
CA LYS A 79 0.38 14.87 4.15
C LYS A 79 0.64 13.68 3.22
N PHE A 80 0.30 12.46 3.68
CA PHE A 80 0.42 11.26 2.85
C PHE A 80 -0.40 11.38 1.56
N ARG A 81 -1.63 11.90 1.63
CA ARG A 81 -2.50 12.17 0.48
C ARG A 81 -1.84 13.15 -0.50
N GLU A 82 -1.34 14.27 -0.01
CA GLU A 82 -0.68 15.29 -0.84
C GLU A 82 0.55 14.71 -1.54
N GLU A 83 1.40 13.98 -0.80
CA GLU A 83 2.58 13.31 -1.34
C GLU A 83 2.17 12.27 -2.39
N LEU A 84 1.23 11.38 -2.08
CA LEU A 84 0.73 10.33 -2.98
C LEU A 84 0.19 10.88 -4.31
N LEU A 85 -0.57 11.98 -4.26
CA LEU A 85 -1.17 12.61 -5.44
C LEU A 85 -0.14 13.40 -6.26
N SER A 86 0.97 13.81 -5.66
CA SER A 86 2.09 14.46 -6.36
C SER A 86 2.98 13.48 -7.15
N LEU A 87 2.90 12.18 -6.84
CA LEU A 87 3.70 11.15 -7.51
C LEU A 87 3.25 10.91 -8.95
N SER A 88 4.22 10.62 -9.82
CA SER A 88 3.96 10.04 -11.14
C SER A 88 3.36 8.63 -11.02
N ALA A 89 2.74 8.14 -12.09
CA ALA A 89 2.20 6.77 -12.15
C ALA A 89 3.20 5.70 -11.72
N GLY A 90 4.41 5.76 -12.30
CA GLY A 90 5.46 4.80 -12.03
C GLY A 90 5.91 4.85 -10.57
N GLN A 91 5.93 6.04 -9.97
CA GLN A 91 6.22 6.19 -8.54
C GLN A 91 5.08 5.66 -7.66
N GLN A 92 3.82 5.79 -8.07
CA GLN A 92 2.68 5.19 -7.36
C GLN A 92 2.72 3.65 -7.42
N LEU A 93 3.04 3.07 -8.58
CA LEU A 93 3.25 1.63 -8.71
C LEU A 93 4.48 1.16 -7.91
N GLN A 94 5.57 1.94 -7.91
CA GLN A 94 6.75 1.68 -7.09
C GLN A 94 6.43 1.72 -5.58
N LEU A 95 5.60 2.66 -5.16
CA LEU A 95 5.09 2.75 -3.80
C LEU A 95 4.32 1.47 -3.44
N LEU A 96 3.41 1.02 -4.30
CA LEU A 96 2.63 -0.20 -4.09
C LEU A 96 3.50 -1.46 -4.05
N ASN A 97 4.53 -1.55 -4.91
CA ASN A 97 5.52 -2.63 -4.90
C ASN A 97 6.24 -2.79 -3.56
N ASN A 98 6.36 -1.71 -2.78
CA ASN A 98 6.97 -1.74 -1.46
C ASN A 98 5.93 -1.84 -0.34
N ILE A 99 4.81 -1.12 -0.43
CA ILE A 99 3.76 -1.14 0.60
C ILE A 99 3.17 -2.53 0.78
N ILE A 100 2.80 -3.21 -0.31
CA ILE A 100 2.09 -4.49 -0.25
C ILE A 100 2.89 -5.54 0.53
N PRO A 101 4.13 -5.89 0.15
CA PRO A 101 4.91 -6.89 0.88
C PRO A 101 5.34 -6.44 2.29
N THR A 102 5.29 -5.13 2.58
CA THR A 102 5.74 -4.58 3.87
C THR A 102 4.62 -4.49 4.91
N TYR A 103 3.39 -4.25 4.47
CA TYR A 103 2.25 -3.95 5.34
C TYR A 103 1.04 -4.84 5.15
N CYS A 104 0.93 -5.56 4.02
CA CYS A 104 -0.28 -6.30 3.70
C CYS A 104 -0.07 -7.79 3.94
N GLU A 105 -0.76 -8.32 4.95
CA GLU A 105 -0.79 -9.76 5.21
C GLU A 105 -1.83 -10.48 4.33
N ASN A 106 -2.95 -9.81 4.03
CA ASN A 106 -4.04 -10.37 3.24
C ASN A 106 -3.90 -9.99 1.77
N VAL A 107 -3.01 -10.70 1.07
CA VAL A 107 -2.73 -10.53 -0.36
C VAL A 107 -3.10 -11.81 -1.11
N VAL A 108 -3.85 -11.67 -2.21
CA VAL A 108 -4.16 -12.77 -3.12
C VAL A 108 -3.46 -12.52 -4.45
N PHE A 109 -2.73 -13.51 -4.93
CA PHE A 109 -2.09 -13.50 -6.24
C PHE A 109 -2.84 -14.40 -7.22
N SER A 110 -2.88 -14.00 -8.48
CA SER A 110 -3.27 -14.86 -9.59
C SER A 110 -2.29 -16.05 -9.68
N PRO A 111 -2.78 -17.30 -9.77
CA PRO A 111 -1.91 -18.47 -9.92
C PRO A 111 -0.95 -18.33 -11.10
N ASN A 112 -1.46 -17.91 -12.26
CA ASN A 112 -0.66 -17.71 -13.48
C ASN A 112 0.43 -16.65 -13.35
N PHE A 113 0.36 -15.78 -12.33
CA PHE A 113 1.42 -14.80 -12.06
C PHE A 113 2.46 -15.37 -11.12
N ILE A 114 2.05 -15.93 -9.98
CA ILE A 114 2.99 -16.45 -8.98
C ILE A 114 3.71 -17.70 -9.48
N ASP A 115 3.09 -18.52 -10.33
CA ASP A 115 3.69 -19.71 -10.94
C ASP A 115 4.83 -19.39 -11.91
N THR A 116 4.95 -18.13 -12.37
CA THR A 116 6.06 -17.67 -13.21
C THR A 116 7.29 -17.27 -12.40
N TRP A 117 7.16 -17.14 -11.07
CA TRP A 117 8.28 -16.72 -10.24
C TRP A 117 9.25 -17.88 -10.07
N ASP A 118 10.53 -17.59 -10.26
CA ASP A 118 11.57 -18.54 -9.89
C ASP A 118 11.68 -18.67 -8.37
N LYS A 119 12.38 -19.72 -7.93
CA LYS A 119 12.59 -20.00 -6.52
C LYS A 119 13.27 -18.83 -5.77
N SER A 120 14.18 -18.11 -6.42
CA SER A 120 14.88 -16.97 -5.80
C SER A 120 13.92 -15.81 -5.52
N LYS A 121 13.00 -15.53 -6.45
CA LYS A 121 11.99 -14.48 -6.30
C LYS A 121 10.98 -14.81 -5.20
N ILE A 122 10.56 -16.07 -5.10
CA ILE A 122 9.71 -16.57 -4.01
C ILE A 122 10.43 -16.42 -2.66
N GLU A 123 11.65 -16.94 -2.53
CA GLU A 123 12.44 -16.86 -1.30
C GLU A 123 12.68 -15.41 -0.85
N GLU A 124 12.92 -14.49 -1.80
CA GLU A 124 13.09 -13.08 -1.48
C GLU A 124 11.79 -12.43 -0.99
N TYR A 125 10.65 -12.75 -1.61
CA TYR A 125 9.34 -12.27 -1.17
C TYR A 125 9.04 -12.76 0.25
N GLU A 126 9.19 -14.06 0.51
CA GLU A 126 8.97 -14.66 1.83
C GLU A 126 9.90 -14.08 2.88
N ARG A 127 11.18 -13.86 2.55
CA ARG A 127 12.14 -13.25 3.47
C ARG A 127 11.71 -11.84 3.89
N LYS A 128 11.18 -11.04 2.96
CA LYS A 128 10.67 -9.69 3.25
C LYS A 128 9.40 -9.73 4.09
N PHE A 129 8.46 -10.62 3.72
CA PHE A 129 7.26 -10.81 4.51
C PHE A 129 7.58 -11.26 5.95
N HIS A 130 8.50 -12.22 6.12
CA HIS A 130 8.91 -12.66 7.45
C HIS A 130 9.71 -11.61 8.23
N SER A 131 10.45 -10.71 7.56
CA SER A 131 11.18 -9.66 8.27
C SER A 131 10.24 -8.64 8.90
N THR A 132 9.12 -8.31 8.25
CA THR A 132 8.12 -7.38 8.77
C THR A 132 7.36 -7.94 9.97
N LEU A 133 7.15 -9.26 10.02
CA LEU A 133 6.58 -9.95 11.19
C LEU A 133 7.52 -9.92 12.41
N ARG A 134 8.84 -9.85 12.21
CA ARG A 134 9.84 -9.88 13.30
C ARG A 134 10.24 -8.49 13.77
N ASN A 135 10.29 -7.53 12.86
CA ASN A 135 10.62 -6.14 13.14
C ASN A 135 9.49 -5.24 12.63
N PRO A 136 8.68 -4.64 13.52
CA PRO A 136 7.60 -3.76 13.10
C PRO A 136 8.10 -2.44 12.50
N PHE A 137 9.38 -2.08 12.67
CA PHE A 137 10.00 -0.87 12.11
C PHE A 137 11.24 -1.21 11.26
N PRO A 138 11.12 -2.03 10.20
CA PRO A 138 12.25 -2.36 9.36
C PRO A 138 12.66 -1.12 8.53
N PRO A 139 13.95 -0.93 8.20
CA PRO A 139 14.45 0.27 7.53
C PRO A 139 13.72 0.63 6.23
N GLU A 140 13.20 -0.36 5.52
CA GLU A 140 12.46 -0.23 4.26
C GLU A 140 11.20 0.61 4.40
N LYS A 141 10.58 0.65 5.58
CA LYS A 141 9.41 1.50 5.85
C LYS A 141 9.74 2.99 5.76
N ARG A 142 11.01 3.39 5.88
CA ARG A 142 11.45 4.79 5.78
C ARG A 142 11.57 5.29 4.35
N ASN A 143 11.58 4.41 3.35
CA ASN A 143 11.68 4.82 1.95
C ASN A 143 10.89 3.87 1.05
N LEU A 144 9.58 4.08 0.99
CA LEU A 144 8.68 3.27 0.17
C LEU A 144 8.80 3.57 -1.33
N LEU A 145 9.60 4.57 -1.73
CA LEU A 145 9.91 4.88 -3.13
C LEU A 145 11.26 4.31 -3.57
N ALA A 146 11.98 3.62 -2.68
CA ALA A 146 13.20 2.91 -3.03
C ALA A 146 12.92 1.85 -4.10
N LYS A 147 13.96 1.47 -4.85
CA LYS A 147 13.87 0.38 -5.82
C LYS A 147 13.34 -0.88 -5.13
N SER A 148 12.21 -1.39 -5.60
CA SER A 148 11.65 -2.64 -5.09
C SER A 148 12.45 -3.84 -5.58
N PHE A 149 12.32 -4.94 -4.84
CA PHE A 149 12.91 -6.22 -5.20
C PHE A 149 12.14 -6.91 -6.33
N ALA A 150 10.82 -6.72 -6.35
CA ALA A 150 9.93 -7.25 -7.35
C ALA A 150 9.08 -6.12 -7.92
N ASN A 151 8.73 -6.25 -9.20
CA ASN A 151 7.68 -5.46 -9.80
C ASN A 151 6.41 -6.33 -9.88
N LEU A 152 5.42 -6.01 -9.05
CA LEU A 152 4.12 -6.69 -9.01
C LEU A 152 3.20 -6.20 -10.13
N PHE A 153 3.61 -5.18 -10.89
CA PHE A 153 2.79 -4.42 -11.83
C PHE A 153 3.51 -4.18 -13.17
N GLU A 154 4.30 -5.14 -13.65
CA GLU A 154 5.11 -5.01 -14.87
C GLU A 154 4.30 -4.59 -16.11
N ASP A 155 3.05 -5.02 -16.22
CA ASP A 155 2.17 -4.77 -17.37
C ASP A 155 1.16 -3.63 -17.17
N MET A 156 1.37 -2.75 -16.18
CA MET A 156 0.41 -1.70 -15.83
C MET A 156 0.81 -0.32 -16.38
N GLU A 157 -0.14 0.39 -16.97
CA GLU A 157 0.00 1.77 -17.45
C GLU A 157 -0.99 2.71 -16.74
N LYS A 158 -0.76 4.03 -16.73
CA LYS A 158 -1.73 4.98 -16.15
C LYS A 158 -2.77 5.40 -17.19
N ASP A 159 -4.03 5.52 -16.75
CA ASP A 159 -5.04 6.26 -17.51
C ASP A 159 -4.57 7.72 -17.73
N SER A 160 -4.42 8.08 -19.01
CA SER A 160 -4.09 9.44 -19.47
C SER A 160 -5.22 10.41 -19.22
#